data_AF-A0A6A7BBH1-F1
#
_entry.id   AF-A0A6A7BBH1-F1
#
_cell.length_a   1.000
_cell.length_b   1.000
_cell.length_c   1.000
_cell.angle_alpha   90.00
_cell.angle_beta   90.00
_cell.angle_gamma   90.00
#
_symmetry.space_group_name_H-M   'P 1'
#
loop_
_entity.id
_entity.type
_entity.pdbx_description
1 polymer ?
#
loop_
_entity_poly.entity_id
_entity_poly.type
_entity_poly.pdbx_seq_one_letter_code
_entity_poly.pdbx_strand_id
1 'polypeptide(L)'
;MPSSTLEAPYTGPSVPHLLANHLLAQNIILYHAHPTSSAILDSSELALLHRFVANPTPETRATILAEKGIEDEIPKGETSLVTYVIFEHEPERKNLLDGGEIEMLRVWFEGLGMEFEE
;
A
#
# COMPACT_ATOMS: atom_id res chain seq x y z
N MET A 1 -13.37 -27.24 22.04
CA MET A 1 -12.35 -27.19 20.97
C MET A 1 -12.39 -25.78 20.37
N PRO A 2 -11.46 -24.87 20.67
CA PRO A 2 -11.32 -23.67 19.86
C PRO A 2 -10.50 -24.03 18.61
N SER A 3 -11.12 -23.95 17.44
CA SER A 3 -10.43 -24.02 16.15
C SER A 3 -9.63 -22.74 15.98
N SER A 4 -8.36 -22.76 16.37
CA SER A 4 -7.40 -21.73 15.96
C SER A 4 -7.16 -21.89 14.47
N THR A 5 -7.89 -21.13 13.66
CA THR A 5 -7.53 -20.90 12.26
C THR A 5 -6.17 -20.23 12.29
N LEU A 6 -5.10 -21.01 12.06
CA LEU A 6 -3.75 -20.51 11.85
C LEU A 6 -3.77 -19.72 10.55
N GLU A 7 -4.10 -18.44 10.63
CA GLU A 7 -3.78 -17.45 9.60
C GLU A 7 -2.27 -17.53 9.40
N ALA A 8 -1.83 -18.12 8.30
CA ALA A 8 -0.41 -18.28 8.02
C ALA A 8 0.19 -16.87 7.88
N PRO A 9 1.20 -16.51 8.69
CA PRO A 9 1.87 -15.23 8.52
C PRO A 9 2.46 -15.18 7.11
N TYR A 10 2.20 -14.09 6.41
CA TYR A 10 2.65 -13.87 5.03
C TYR A 10 4.15 -14.21 4.87
N THR A 11 4.46 -15.26 4.11
CA THR A 11 5.83 -15.72 3.81
C THR A 11 6.32 -15.25 2.42
N GLY A 12 5.79 -14.14 1.91
CA GLY A 12 6.21 -13.59 0.63
C GLY A 12 7.58 -12.88 0.70
N PRO A 13 8.06 -12.33 -0.43
CA PRO A 13 9.30 -11.57 -0.46
C PRO A 13 9.25 -10.41 0.53
N SER A 14 10.37 -10.07 1.16
CA SER A 14 10.44 -8.95 2.09
C SER A 14 9.99 -7.65 1.40
N VAL A 15 9.33 -6.76 2.12
CA VAL A 15 8.88 -5.44 1.62
C VAL A 15 9.95 -4.71 0.80
N PRO A 16 11.22 -4.59 1.25
CA PRO A 16 12.26 -3.94 0.45
C PRO A 16 12.51 -4.63 -0.90
N HIS A 17 12.33 -5.95 -0.97
CA HIS A 17 12.46 -6.71 -2.21
C HIS A 17 11.27 -6.47 -3.15
N LEU A 18 10.04 -6.37 -2.64
CA LEU A 18 8.86 -6.05 -3.45
C LEU A 18 8.98 -4.65 -4.06
N LEU A 19 9.43 -3.70 -3.25
CA LEU A 19 9.66 -2.31 -3.63
C LEU A 19 10.80 -2.16 -4.64
N ALA A 20 11.91 -2.87 -4.44
CA ALA A 20 13.02 -2.84 -5.38
C ALA A 20 12.71 -3.46 -6.75
N ASN A 21 11.66 -4.28 -6.85
CA ASN A 21 11.29 -4.99 -8.07
C ASN A 21 9.97 -4.51 -8.69
N HIS A 22 9.32 -3.46 -8.18
CA HIS A 22 8.02 -2.97 -8.68
C HIS A 22 6.93 -4.07 -8.68
N LEU A 23 6.94 -4.89 -7.63
CA LEU A 23 5.99 -6.00 -7.46
C LEU A 23 5.00 -5.75 -6.34
N LEU A 24 5.01 -4.55 -5.75
CA LEU A 24 4.19 -4.27 -4.57
C LEU A 24 2.71 -4.28 -4.93
N ALA A 25 2.33 -3.56 -5.99
CA ALA A 25 0.95 -3.53 -6.47
C ALA A 25 0.42 -4.93 -6.79
N GLN A 26 1.20 -5.74 -7.53
CA GLN A 26 0.83 -7.12 -7.84
C GLN A 26 0.67 -7.98 -6.59
N ASN A 27 1.55 -7.85 -5.59
CA ASN A 27 1.45 -8.62 -4.36
C ASN A 27 0.23 -8.20 -3.55
N ILE A 28 -0.08 -6.90 -3.45
CA ILE A 28 -1.30 -6.43 -2.80
C ILE A 28 -2.53 -7.03 -3.49
N ILE A 29 -2.61 -6.95 -4.82
CA ILE A 29 -3.76 -7.48 -5.59
C ILE A 29 -3.90 -9.00 -5.42
N LEU A 30 -2.79 -9.75 -5.53
CA LEU A 30 -2.79 -11.22 -5.49
C LEU A 30 -3.17 -11.78 -4.12
N TYR A 31 -2.75 -11.13 -3.05
CA TYR A 31 -2.88 -11.67 -1.70
C TYR A 31 -3.97 -11.01 -0.85
N HIS A 32 -4.38 -9.76 -1.15
CA HIS A 32 -5.45 -9.08 -0.42
C HIS A 32 -6.82 -9.75 -0.61
N ALA A 33 -7.08 -10.32 -1.79
CA ALA A 33 -8.31 -11.05 -2.10
C ALA A 33 -8.15 -12.58 -2.03
N HIS A 34 -7.04 -13.09 -1.47
CA HIS A 34 -6.77 -14.52 -1.51
C HIS A 34 -7.64 -15.28 -0.49
N PRO A 35 -8.35 -16.35 -0.90
CA PRO A 35 -9.27 -17.08 -0.02
C PRO A 35 -8.58 -17.78 1.16
N THR A 36 -7.25 -17.84 1.17
CA THR A 36 -6.44 -18.48 2.22
C THR A 36 -5.48 -17.53 2.93
N SER A 37 -5.53 -16.23 2.66
CA SER A 37 -4.69 -15.23 3.33
C SER A 37 -5.57 -14.19 4.00
N SER A 38 -5.19 -13.77 5.20
CA SER A 38 -5.70 -12.55 5.80
C SER A 38 -5.36 -11.38 4.88
N ALA A 39 -6.26 -10.40 4.80
CA ALA A 39 -5.99 -9.16 4.08
C ALA A 39 -4.64 -8.58 4.55
N ILE A 40 -3.73 -8.31 3.61
CA ILE A 40 -2.40 -7.75 3.95
C ILE A 40 -2.53 -6.30 4.44
N LEU A 41 -3.60 -5.62 4.00
CA LEU A 41 -3.86 -4.22 4.32
C LEU A 41 -5.15 -4.11 5.11
N ASP A 42 -5.11 -3.34 6.19
CA ASP A 42 -6.30 -2.98 6.94
C ASP A 42 -7.14 -1.95 6.17
N SER A 43 -8.42 -1.80 6.52
CA SER A 43 -9.33 -0.83 5.87
C SER A 43 -8.78 0.60 5.87
N SER A 44 -8.08 1.00 6.94
CA SER A 44 -7.43 2.29 7.06
C SER A 44 -6.24 2.45 6.11
N GLU A 45 -5.44 1.39 5.93
CA GLU A 45 -4.29 1.41 5.01
C GLU A 45 -4.74 1.42 3.56
N LEU A 46 -5.81 0.69 3.26
CA LEU A 46 -6.41 0.62 1.95
C LEU A 46 -7.02 1.96 1.53
N ALA A 47 -7.66 2.69 2.45
CA ALA A 47 -8.16 4.05 2.21
C ALA A 47 -7.02 5.05 1.93
N LEU A 48 -5.88 4.92 2.62
CA LEU A 48 -4.69 5.75 2.38
C LEU A 48 -4.07 5.47 1.01
N LEU A 49 -3.95 4.19 0.66
CA LEU A 49 -3.44 3.79 -0.64
C LEU A 49 -4.37 4.27 -1.76
N HIS A 50 -5.68 4.17 -1.59
CA HIS A 50 -6.67 4.69 -2.53
C HIS A 50 -6.50 6.20 -2.74
N ARG A 51 -6.43 6.99 -1.66
CA ARG A 51 -6.24 8.44 -1.73
C ARG A 51 -4.92 8.82 -2.41
N PHE A 52 -3.85 8.07 -2.15
CA PHE A 52 -2.57 8.29 -2.79
C PHE A 52 -2.60 7.93 -4.28
N VAL A 53 -3.23 6.82 -4.66
CA VAL A 53 -3.38 6.38 -6.06
C VAL A 53 -4.27 7.35 -6.85
N ALA A 54 -5.27 7.97 -6.21
CA ALA A 54 -6.12 8.99 -6.82
C ALA A 54 -5.31 10.20 -7.30
N ASN A 55 -4.36 10.65 -6.49
CA ASN A 55 -3.49 11.78 -6.81
C ASN A 55 -2.08 11.52 -6.25
N PRO A 56 -1.20 10.83 -7.00
CA PRO A 56 0.15 10.47 -6.56
C PRO A 56 1.10 11.68 -6.68
N THR A 57 0.71 12.80 -6.06
CA THR A 57 1.48 14.04 -6.06
C THR A 57 2.26 14.20 -4.74
N PRO A 58 3.37 14.95 -4.74
CA PRO A 58 4.08 15.30 -3.51
C PRO A 58 3.19 15.99 -2.47
N GLU A 59 2.17 16.74 -2.91
CA GLU A 59 1.21 17.42 -2.03
C GLU A 59 0.28 16.44 -1.32
N THR A 60 -0.30 15.47 -2.06
CA THR A 60 -1.12 14.41 -1.45
C THR A 60 -0.29 13.57 -0.50
N ARG A 61 0.95 13.24 -0.89
CA ARG A 61 1.92 12.55 -0.04
C ARG A 61 2.12 13.31 1.28
N ALA A 62 2.50 14.58 1.20
CA ALA A 62 2.73 15.43 2.37
C ALA A 62 1.48 15.54 3.25
N THR A 63 0.30 15.64 2.64
CA THR A 63 -0.98 15.70 3.36
C THR A 63 -1.25 14.42 4.15
N ILE A 64 -1.09 13.26 3.50
CA ILE A 64 -1.29 11.95 4.14
C ILE A 64 -0.31 11.74 5.31
N LEU A 65 0.95 12.12 5.12
CA LEU A 65 1.97 11.99 6.15
C LEU A 65 1.72 12.95 7.32
N ALA A 66 1.33 14.19 7.04
CA ALA A 66 0.98 15.18 8.06
C ALA A 66 -0.24 14.74 8.91
N GLU A 67 -1.26 14.15 8.28
CA GLU A 67 -2.42 13.56 8.99
C GLU A 67 -2.00 12.42 9.93
N LYS A 68 -0.92 11.70 9.60
CA LYS A 68 -0.31 10.68 10.46
C LYS A 68 0.69 11.22 11.48
N GLY A 69 0.99 12.51 11.46
CA GLY A 69 2.04 13.11 12.30
C GLY A 69 3.45 12.68 11.89
N ILE A 70 3.65 12.36 10.61
CA ILE A 70 4.95 11.98 10.02
C ILE A 70 5.42 13.16 9.17
N GLU A 71 6.48 13.83 9.59
CA GLU A 71 7.00 15.03 8.90
C GLU A 71 8.34 14.75 8.22
N ASP A 72 9.34 14.29 8.98
CA ASP A 72 10.71 14.11 8.48
C ASP A 72 11.24 12.67 8.60
N GLU A 73 10.65 11.85 9.47
CA GLU A 73 11.08 10.47 9.66
C GLU A 73 9.91 9.52 9.87
N ILE A 74 10.03 8.31 9.32
CA ILE A 74 9.12 7.22 9.63
C ILE A 74 9.52 6.59 10.97
N PRO A 75 8.58 6.48 11.95
CA PRO A 75 8.88 5.81 13.20
C PRO A 75 9.20 4.33 12.95
N LYS A 76 10.39 3.92 13.41
CA LYS A 76 10.90 2.56 13.27
C LYS A 76 10.10 1.60 14.15
N GLY A 77 9.34 0.70 13.53
CA GLY A 77 8.72 -0.45 14.20
C GLY A 77 7.19 -0.50 14.21
N GLU A 78 6.50 0.62 13.92
CA GLU A 78 5.03 0.69 13.97
C GLU A 78 4.39 1.30 12.71
N THR A 79 5.19 1.53 11.66
CA THR A 79 4.70 2.17 10.44
C THR A 79 4.19 1.13 9.45
N SER A 80 2.90 1.26 9.11
CA SER A 80 2.22 0.58 8.01
C SER A 80 3.02 0.57 6.71
N LEU A 81 2.94 -0.53 5.98
CA LEU A 81 3.58 -0.68 4.66
C LEU A 81 3.15 0.43 3.69
N VAL A 82 1.86 0.75 3.65
CA VAL A 82 1.32 1.82 2.79
C VAL A 82 1.93 3.17 3.16
N THR A 83 2.01 3.50 4.45
CA THR A 83 2.63 4.74 4.91
C THR A 83 4.10 4.81 4.51
N TYR A 84 4.83 3.70 4.61
CA TYR A 84 6.23 3.62 4.17
C TYR A 84 6.39 3.87 2.68
N VAL A 85 5.54 3.25 1.87
CA VAL A 85 5.53 3.43 0.41
C VAL A 85 5.22 4.86 0.05
N ILE A 86 4.22 5.47 0.69
CA ILE A 86 3.84 6.87 0.46
C ILE A 86 5.01 7.78 0.85
N PHE A 87 5.62 7.59 2.02
CA PHE A 87 6.74 8.41 2.50
C PHE A 87 7.95 8.40 1.56
N GLU A 88 8.38 7.21 1.17
CA GLU A 88 9.54 7.04 0.30
C GLU A 88 9.21 7.27 -1.19
N HIS A 89 7.93 7.46 -1.56
CA HIS A 89 7.57 7.77 -2.93
C HIS A 89 8.05 9.17 -3.31
N GLU A 90 9.11 9.20 -4.12
CA GLU A 90 9.68 10.42 -4.67
C GLU A 90 9.61 10.39 -6.21
N PRO A 91 8.74 11.20 -6.84
CA PRO A 91 8.60 11.27 -8.30
C PRO A 91 9.91 11.54 -9.04
N GLU A 92 10.88 12.18 -8.38
CA GLU A 92 12.13 12.65 -8.98
C GLU A 92 13.34 11.74 -8.74
N ARG A 93 13.26 10.69 -7.90
CA ARG A 93 14.44 9.93 -7.47
C ARG A 93 14.37 8.42 -7.68
N LYS A 94 13.26 7.80 -7.28
CA LYS A 94 13.02 6.36 -7.38
C LYS A 94 11.56 6.13 -7.04
N ASN A 95 10.73 6.08 -8.07
CA ASN A 95 9.32 5.74 -7.92
C ASN A 95 9.22 4.35 -7.30
N LEU A 96 8.82 4.25 -6.04
CA LEU A 96 8.53 2.95 -5.42
C LEU A 96 7.28 2.29 -6.00
N LEU A 97 6.40 3.11 -6.55
CA LEU A 97 5.28 2.71 -7.37
C LEU A 97 5.47 3.44 -8.70
N ASP A 98 5.71 2.70 -9.77
CA ASP A 98 5.74 3.30 -11.10
C ASP A 98 4.31 3.63 -11.59
N GLY A 99 4.20 4.34 -12.71
CA GLY A 99 2.90 4.70 -13.27
C GLY A 99 2.05 3.47 -13.66
N GLY A 100 2.67 2.34 -13.99
CA GLY A 100 1.96 1.10 -14.30
C GLY A 100 1.43 0.39 -13.05
N GLU A 101 2.16 0.44 -11.93
CA GLU A 101 1.72 -0.02 -10.62
C GLU A 101 0.58 0.84 -10.07
N ILE A 102 0.66 2.16 -10.23
CA ILE A 102 -0.42 3.09 -9.86
C ILE A 102 -1.68 2.77 -10.66
N GLU A 103 -1.56 2.58 -11.97
CA GLU A 103 -2.69 2.24 -12.84
C GLU A 103 -3.27 0.86 -12.49
N MET A 104 -2.42 -0.14 -12.20
CA MET A 104 -2.88 -1.46 -11.73
C MET A 104 -3.66 -1.36 -10.43
N LEU A 105 -3.19 -0.57 -9.46
CA LEU A 105 -3.90 -0.32 -8.22
C LEU A 105 -5.22 0.39 -8.49
N ARG A 106 -5.25 1.39 -9.38
CA ARG A 106 -6.46 2.12 -9.77
C ARG A 106 -7.53 1.17 -10.30
N VAL A 107 -7.19 0.35 -11.30
CA VAL A 107 -8.10 -0.65 -11.88
C VAL A 107 -8.58 -1.65 -10.82
N TRP A 108 -7.70 -2.04 -9.89
CA TRP A 108 -8.08 -2.93 -8.79
C TRP A 108 -9.07 -2.28 -7.82
N PHE A 109 -8.83 -1.03 -7.43
CA PHE A 109 -9.73 -0.24 -6.58
C PHE A 109 -11.11 -0.04 -7.23
N GLU A 110 -11.16 0.26 -8.52
CA GLU A 110 -12.41 0.34 -9.30
C GLU A 110 -13.14 -1.01 -9.32
N GLY A 111 -12.40 -2.12 -9.50
CA GLY A 111 -12.94 -3.48 -9.43
C GLY A 111 -13.52 -3.86 -8.06
N LEU A 112 -13.08 -3.19 -6.99
CA LEU A 112 -13.64 -3.33 -5.64
C LEU A 112 -14.84 -2.38 -5.37
N GLY A 113 -15.20 -1.54 -6.34
CA GLY A 113 -16.28 -0.55 -6.21
C GLY A 113 -15.86 0.72 -5.46
N MET A 114 -14.55 1.00 -5.37
CA MET A 114 -14.05 2.29 -4.89
C MET A 114 -13.87 3.21 -6.09
N GLU A 115 -14.61 4.31 -6.10
CA GLU A 115 -14.57 5.31 -7.17
C GLU A 115 -13.49 6.35 -6.87
N PHE A 116 -12.71 6.69 -7.91
CA PHE A 116 -11.81 7.83 -7.89
C PHE A 116 -12.59 9.06 -8.33
N GLU A 117 -12.85 9.99 -7.41
CA GLU A 117 -13.40 11.29 -7.78
C GLU A 117 -12.34 12.07 -8.58
N GLU A 118 -12.61 12.32 -9.87
CA GLU A 118 -11.76 13.09 -10.81
C GLU A 118 -11.70 14.59 -10.49
#